data_AF-A0A933YCE5-F1
#
_entry.id   AF-A0A933YCE5-F1
#
_cell.length_a   1.000
_cell.length_b   1.000
_cell.length_c   1.000
_cell.angle_alpha   90.00
_cell.angle_beta   90.00
_cell.angle_gamma   90.00
#
_symmetry.space_group_name_H-M   'P 1'
#
loop_
_entity.id
_entity.type
_entity.pdbx_description
1 polymer ?
#
loop_
_entity_poly.entity_id
_entity_poly.type
_entity_poly.pdbx_seq_one_letter_code
_entity_poly.pdbx_strand_id
1 'polypeptide(L)' 'MSDIDADSNTIKVLDHGFVRLVDVMGNDQAIVQAARVSYGKGTKSVNADRGLIRYLLKHQHTTPFEMVE' A
#
# COMPACT_ATOMS: atom_id res chain seq x y z
N MET A 1 -5.43 -23.24 21.06
CA MET A 1 -6.23 -23.00 19.84
C MET A 1 -7.22 -21.84 20.01
N SER A 2 -7.17 -21.09 21.12
CA SER A 2 -8.22 -20.13 21.54
C SER A 2 -7.90 -18.66 21.30
N ASP A 3 -6.69 -18.31 20.84
CA ASP A 3 -6.23 -16.91 20.93
C ASP A 3 -6.08 -16.23 19.56
N ILE A 4 -6.23 -16.97 18.46
CA ILE A 4 -6.15 -16.45 17.08
C ILE A 4 -7.43 -15.71 16.66
N ASP A 5 -8.58 -16.09 17.21
CA ASP A 5 -9.89 -15.51 16.83
C ASP A 5 -10.16 -14.13 17.47
N ALA A 6 -9.34 -13.70 18.43
CA ALA A 6 -9.50 -12.45 19.15
C ALA A 6 -8.73 -11.26 18.52
N ASP A 7 -7.85 -11.53 17.54
CA ASP A 7 -7.02 -10.51 16.90
C ASP A 7 -7.66 -10.01 15.60
N SER A 8 -8.01 -8.72 15.55
CA SER A 8 -8.64 -8.07 14.39
C SER A 8 -7.77 -8.10 13.13
N ASN A 9 -6.48 -8.42 13.26
CA ASN A 9 -5.51 -8.41 12.17
C ASN A 9 -5.28 -9.80 11.54
N THR A 10 -6.06 -10.81 11.95
CA THR A 10 -5.92 -12.20 11.50
C THR A 10 -7.19 -12.70 10.80
N ILE A 11 -7.03 -13.33 9.64
CA ILE A 11 -8.10 -13.95 8.86
C ILE A 11 -7.84 -15.46 8.79
N LYS A 12 -8.79 -16.28 9.24
CA LYS A 12 -8.73 -17.74 9.07
C LYS A 12 -8.93 -18.12 7.60
N VAL A 13 -8.13 -19.08 7.13
CA VAL A 13 -8.11 -19.52 5.73
C VAL A 13 -8.14 -21.05 5.69
N LEU A 14 -9.12 -21.62 4.99
CA LEU A 14 -9.37 -23.06 4.93
C LEU A 14 -9.58 -23.66 6.34
N ASP A 15 -9.18 -24.91 6.51
CA ASP A 15 -9.54 -25.75 7.65
C ASP A 15 -8.60 -25.52 8.85
N HIS A 16 -7.34 -25.20 8.56
CA HIS A 16 -6.26 -25.10 9.54
C HIS A 16 -5.30 -23.92 9.32
N GLY A 17 -5.52 -23.12 8.27
CA GLY A 17 -4.66 -21.98 7.94
C GLY A 17 -5.17 -20.65 8.50
N PHE A 18 -4.29 -19.66 8.53
CA PHE A 18 -4.62 -18.26 8.76
C PHE A 18 -3.60 -17.35 8.08
N VAL A 19 -4.02 -16.12 7.77
CA VAL A 19 -3.16 -15.04 7.30
C VAL A 19 -3.30 -13.89 8.29
N ARG A 20 -2.17 -13.38 8.77
CA ARG A 20 -2.12 -12.26 9.72
C ARG A 20 -1.20 -11.18 9.18
N LEU A 21 -1.66 -9.94 9.21
CA LEU A 21 -0.79 -8.80 8.95
C LEU A 21 0.15 -8.63 10.15
N VAL A 22 1.45 -8.75 9.91
CA VAL A 22 2.46 -8.63 10.96
C VAL A 22 2.92 -7.20 11.10
N ASP A 23 3.26 -6.58 9.97
CA ASP A 23 3.73 -5.19 9.90
C ASP A 23 3.50 -4.65 8.47
N VAL A 24 3.51 -3.32 8.33
CA VAL A 24 3.46 -2.60 7.03
C VAL A 24 4.37 -1.39 7.08
N MET A 25 5.22 -1.24 6.08
CA MET A 25 6.09 -0.08 5.90
C MET A 25 5.63 0.76 4.71
N GLY A 26 5.16 1.97 5.02
CA GLY A 26 4.72 2.92 4.00
C GLY A 26 3.21 2.88 3.76
N ASN A 27 2.75 3.76 2.85
CA ASN A 27 1.36 3.87 2.43
C ASN A 27 1.31 4.58 1.07
N ASP A 28 0.11 4.87 0.55
CA ASP A 28 -0.08 5.59 -0.71
C ASP A 28 0.76 6.87 -0.86
N GLN A 29 1.09 7.56 0.24
CA GLN A 29 1.96 8.73 0.20
C GLN A 29 3.40 8.37 -0.17
N ALA A 30 3.93 7.23 0.28
CA ALA A 30 5.27 6.77 -0.09
C ALA A 30 5.40 6.60 -1.62
N ILE A 31 4.38 5.99 -2.24
CA ILE A 31 4.28 5.81 -3.70
C ILE A 31 4.27 7.17 -4.41
N VAL A 32 3.43 8.08 -3.94
CA VAL A 32 3.27 9.42 -4.52
C VAL A 32 4.56 10.25 -4.37
N GLN A 33 5.22 10.20 -3.21
CA GLN A 33 6.49 10.89 -3.00
C GLN A 33 7.58 10.32 -3.88
N ALA A 34 7.69 8.99 -4.01
CA ALA A 34 8.68 8.35 -4.87
C ALA A 34 8.49 8.73 -6.35
N ALA A 35 7.25 8.71 -6.84
CA ALA A 35 6.95 9.17 -8.20
C ALA A 35 7.26 10.67 -8.39
N ARG A 36 7.06 11.49 -7.36
CA ARG A 36 7.33 12.94 -7.39
C ARG A 36 8.80 13.31 -7.20
N VAL A 37 9.64 12.44 -6.64
CA VAL A 37 11.11 12.67 -6.65
C VAL A 37 11.61 12.82 -8.09
N SER A 38 10.94 12.20 -9.06
CA SER A 38 11.21 12.36 -10.50
C SER A 38 10.59 13.63 -11.12
N TYR A 39 9.58 14.23 -10.48
CA TYR A 39 8.84 15.41 -10.97
C TYR A 39 8.76 16.44 -9.84
N GLY A 40 9.72 17.38 -9.80
CA GLY A 40 9.96 18.31 -8.69
C GLY A 40 8.73 18.87 -7.94
N LYS A 41 8.95 19.21 -6.66
CA LYS A 41 7.94 19.61 -5.65
C LYS A 41 6.76 20.41 -6.22
N GLY A 42 5.62 19.75 -6.40
CA GLY A 42 4.34 20.39 -6.71
C GLY A 42 3.35 20.24 -5.54
N THR A 43 2.83 21.36 -5.05
CA THR A 43 1.80 21.44 -4.01
C THR A 43 0.43 21.05 -4.57
N LYS A 44 -0.08 19.83 -4.32
CA LYS A 44 -1.44 19.44 -4.77
C LYS A 44 -2.19 18.48 -3.81
N SER A 45 -3.52 18.51 -3.91
CA SER A 45 -4.50 17.90 -2.98
C SER A 45 -4.65 16.38 -3.12
N VAL A 46 -5.30 15.74 -2.13
CA VAL A 46 -5.56 14.29 -2.06
C VAL A 46 -6.21 13.71 -3.34
N ASN A 47 -7.02 14.49 -4.05
CA ASN A 47 -7.62 14.05 -5.31
C ASN A 47 -6.58 13.89 -6.44
N ALA A 48 -5.52 14.69 -6.43
CA ALA A 48 -4.41 14.59 -7.38
C ALA A 48 -3.56 13.33 -7.12
N ASP A 49 -3.36 12.95 -5.85
CA ASP A 49 -2.59 11.76 -5.45
C ASP A 49 -3.23 10.48 -5.98
N ARG A 50 -4.55 10.34 -5.79
CA ARG A 50 -5.29 9.18 -6.31
C ARG A 50 -5.27 9.10 -7.83
N GLY A 51 -5.33 10.26 -8.50
CA GLY A 51 -5.19 10.35 -9.96
C GLY A 51 -3.81 9.88 -10.42
N LEU A 52 -2.76 10.29 -9.71
CA LEU A 52 -1.38 9.89 -10.00
C LEU A 52 -1.15 8.39 -9.82
N ILE A 53 -1.60 7.79 -8.72
CA ILE A 53 -1.46 6.34 -8.48
C ILE A 53 -2.13 5.54 -9.61
N ARG A 54 -3.35 5.93 -10.02
CA ARG A 54 -4.04 5.28 -11.15
C ARG A 54 -3.30 5.45 -12.46
N TYR A 55 -2.72 6.62 -12.69
CA TYR A 55 -1.92 6.87 -13.89
C TYR A 55 -0.68 5.97 -13.93
N LEU A 56 0.05 5.84 -12.82
CA LEU A 56 1.23 4.97 -12.71
C LEU A 56 0.87 3.51 -12.98
N LEU A 57 -0.21 3.02 -12.37
CA LEU A 57 -0.69 1.66 -12.58
C LEU A 57 -1.10 1.42 -14.05
N LYS A 58 -1.84 2.36 -14.65
CA LYS A 58 -2.28 2.25 -16.06
C LYS A 58 -1.11 2.17 -17.04
N HIS A 59 0.00 2.82 -16.73
CA HIS A 59 1.20 2.84 -17.58
C HIS A 59 2.30 1.88 -17.09
N GLN A 60 1.98 0.99 -16.15
CA GLN A 60 2.91 -0.02 -15.63
C GLN A 60 4.21 0.59 -15.09
N HIS A 61 4.15 1.80 -14.53
CA HIS A 61 5.26 2.38 -13.77
C HIS A 61 5.27 1.78 -12.37
N THR A 62 5.93 0.62 -12.24
CA THR A 62 5.90 -0.20 -11.02
C THR A 62 6.92 0.22 -9.97
N THR A 63 8.06 0.82 -10.34
CA THR A 63 9.12 1.19 -9.38
C THR A 63 8.64 2.07 -8.21
N PRO A 64 7.72 3.04 -8.38
CA PRO A 64 7.18 3.77 -7.23
C PRO A 64 6.36 2.91 -6.25
N PHE A 65 5.80 1.79 -6.69
CA PHE A 65 5.03 0.87 -5.83
C PHE A 65 5.93 -0.04 -4.99
N GLU A 66 7.21 -0.17 -5.33
CA GLU A 66 8.20 -0.95 -4.56
C GLU A 66 8.59 -0.25 -3.24
N MET A 67 8.07 0.95 -2.98
CA MET A 67 8.35 1.74 -1.78
C MET A 67 7.38 1.45 -0.62
N VAL A 68 6.54 0.42 -0.75
CA VAL A 68 5.59 -0.05 0.27
C VAL A 68 5.74 -1.56 0.43
N GLU A 69 5.88 -2.02 1.68
CA GLU A 69 6.04 -3.43 2.06
C GLU A 69 5.06 -3.86 3.13
#